data_AF-A0AAV1K2N3-F1
#
_entry.id   AF-A0AAV1K2N3-F1
#
_cell.length_a   1.000
_cell.length_b   1.000
_cell.length_c   1.000
_cell.angle_alpha   90.00
_cell.angle_beta   90.00
_cell.angle_gamma   90.00
#
_symmetry.space_group_name_H-M   'P 1'
#
loop_
_entity.id
_entity.type
_entity.pdbx_description
1 polymer ?
#
loop_
_entity_poly.entity_id
_entity_poly.type
_entity_poly.pdbx_seq_one_letter_code
_entity_poly.pdbx_strand_id
1 'polypeptide(L)'
;MYATFPETSAEEPKTEPEAVEGEAANEEEEAAKEREREARAQASIKEREKQVQKALATSLRDRDKEREYHKRDEAMQHFNALLADLVRNADLTWREAKKQLKKDHRYSLADDLSKEDKERLFNQHTSTLSLKRRDKLRTLLEELNVTCTAHWRDVRKLIAQQPTAPTYRSAAQMEREFRDFQRDKQIAAKTALRQLLQETRAITHRSLAATKENQAAMTQIHDSLKIDARYSALEHIPDERDQIIMSYLEELEKKGPPPPPTATEPTRRAKP
;
A
#
# COMPACT_ATOMS: atom_id res chain seq x y z
N MET A 1 -35.92 -117.57 1.60
CA MET A 1 -37.36 -117.84 1.38
C MET A 1 -38.14 -116.63 1.83
N TYR A 2 -39.21 -116.36 1.09
CA TYR A 2 -40.07 -115.17 1.06
C TYR A 2 -40.84 -114.87 2.36
N ALA A 3 -41.14 -113.59 2.56
CA ALA A 3 -42.42 -113.08 3.09
C ALA A 3 -42.50 -111.56 2.81
N THR A 4 -43.21 -111.10 1.77
CA THR A 4 -44.63 -110.63 1.75
C THR A 4 -44.88 -109.26 2.41
N PHE A 5 -45.31 -108.29 1.58
CA PHE A 5 -45.98 -107.01 1.88
C PHE A 5 -47.32 -107.21 2.65
N PRO A 6 -47.89 -106.21 3.38
CA PRO A 6 -48.67 -105.13 2.76
C PRO A 6 -48.68 -103.74 3.44
N GLU A 7 -49.26 -102.80 2.70
CA GLU A 7 -49.54 -101.37 2.98
C GLU A 7 -50.37 -101.10 4.24
N THR A 8 -50.16 -99.93 4.86
CA THR A 8 -51.26 -99.11 5.41
C THR A 8 -51.00 -97.60 5.24
N SER A 9 -51.92 -97.01 4.49
CA SER A 9 -52.34 -95.62 4.30
C SER A 9 -52.13 -94.58 5.42
N ALA A 10 -51.60 -93.43 4.99
CA ALA A 10 -51.96 -92.03 5.25
C ALA A 10 -52.52 -91.57 6.62
N GLU A 11 -51.87 -90.53 7.16
CA GLU A 11 -52.54 -89.23 7.42
C GLU A 11 -51.49 -88.10 7.45
N GLU A 12 -51.51 -87.23 6.43
CA GLU A 12 -50.86 -85.92 6.50
C GLU A 12 -51.78 -84.96 7.28
N PRO A 13 -51.23 -84.11 8.16
CA PRO A 13 -51.77 -82.78 8.34
C PRO A 13 -50.89 -81.78 7.59
N LYS A 14 -51.54 -81.07 6.67
CA LYS A 14 -51.09 -79.85 6.01
C LYS A 14 -50.38 -78.89 6.97
N THR A 15 -49.19 -78.45 6.59
CA THR A 15 -48.61 -77.18 7.05
C THR A 15 -48.44 -76.27 5.84
N GLU A 16 -48.98 -75.07 5.99
CA GLU A 16 -49.12 -73.97 5.04
C GLU A 16 -47.76 -73.55 4.43
N PRO A 17 -47.70 -73.15 3.13
CA PRO A 17 -46.47 -72.67 2.51
C PRO A 17 -46.20 -71.15 2.68
N GLU A 18 -46.98 -70.41 3.48
CA GLU A 18 -46.89 -68.93 3.52
C GLU A 18 -45.86 -68.35 4.52
N ALA A 19 -45.29 -69.12 5.44
CA ALA A 19 -44.36 -68.58 6.44
C ALA A 19 -42.90 -68.46 5.98
N VAL A 20 -42.48 -69.24 4.97
CA VAL A 20 -41.05 -69.40 4.62
C VAL A 20 -40.56 -68.35 3.60
N GLU A 21 -41.45 -67.84 2.73
CA GLU A 21 -41.10 -66.79 1.76
C GLU A 21 -40.93 -65.41 2.41
N GLY A 22 -41.64 -65.13 3.52
CA GLY A 22 -41.54 -63.87 4.26
C GLY A 22 -40.25 -63.73 5.07
N GLU A 23 -39.71 -64.83 5.61
CA GLU A 23 -38.45 -64.82 6.37
C GLU A 23 -37.23 -64.71 5.45
N ALA A 24 -37.21 -65.43 4.33
CA ALA A 24 -36.12 -65.34 3.35
C ALA A 24 -36.03 -63.96 2.66
N ALA A 25 -37.18 -63.33 2.37
CA ALA A 25 -37.23 -61.97 1.83
C ALA A 25 -36.73 -60.91 2.84
N ASN A 26 -36.99 -61.12 4.13
CA ASN A 26 -36.55 -60.22 5.20
C ASN A 26 -35.03 -60.34 5.48
N GLU A 27 -34.47 -61.55 5.38
CA GLU A 27 -33.02 -61.78 5.49
C GLU A 27 -32.24 -61.17 4.30
N GLU A 28 -32.75 -61.28 3.07
CA GLU A 28 -32.14 -60.61 1.90
C GLU A 28 -32.22 -59.07 2.02
N GLU A 29 -33.31 -58.53 2.56
CA GLU A 29 -33.48 -57.09 2.78
C GLU A 29 -32.52 -56.56 3.86
N GLU A 30 -32.32 -57.28 4.97
CA GLU A 30 -31.35 -56.90 6.01
C GLU A 30 -29.90 -57.03 5.52
N ALA A 31 -29.56 -58.08 4.77
CA ALA A 31 -28.24 -58.22 4.15
C ALA A 31 -27.95 -57.13 3.09
N ALA A 32 -28.98 -56.64 2.39
CA ALA A 32 -28.87 -55.51 1.47
C ALA A 32 -28.66 -54.18 2.22
N LYS A 33 -29.38 -53.96 3.33
CA LYS A 33 -29.19 -52.79 4.22
C LYS A 33 -27.82 -52.77 4.87
N GLU A 34 -27.28 -53.92 5.28
CA GLU A 34 -25.93 -54.02 5.84
C GLU A 34 -24.86 -53.70 4.80
N ARG A 35 -24.96 -54.28 3.59
CA ARG A 35 -24.08 -53.93 2.46
C ARG A 35 -24.16 -52.44 2.08
N GLU A 36 -25.36 -51.85 2.14
CA GLU A 36 -25.52 -50.41 1.90
C GLU A 36 -24.87 -49.56 3.00
N ARG A 37 -24.99 -49.95 4.28
CA ARG A 37 -24.32 -49.28 5.41
C ARG A 37 -22.80 -49.38 5.29
N GLU A 38 -22.28 -50.55 4.93
CA GLU A 38 -20.85 -50.76 4.68
C GLU A 38 -20.35 -49.96 3.48
N ALA A 39 -21.09 -49.95 2.37
CA ALA A 39 -20.74 -49.17 1.19
C ALA A 39 -20.74 -47.66 1.48
N ARG A 40 -21.71 -47.17 2.26
CA ARG A 40 -21.76 -45.77 2.72
C ARG A 40 -20.60 -45.46 3.67
N ALA A 41 -20.26 -46.37 4.58
CA ALA A 41 -19.12 -46.22 5.49
C ALA A 41 -17.78 -46.20 4.72
N GLN A 42 -17.58 -47.11 3.77
CA GLN A 42 -16.40 -47.15 2.91
C GLN A 42 -16.32 -45.90 2.01
N ALA A 43 -17.44 -45.44 1.45
CA ALA A 43 -17.48 -44.20 0.68
C ALA A 43 -17.12 -42.98 1.55
N SER A 44 -17.59 -42.94 2.81
CA SER A 44 -17.25 -41.88 3.76
C SER A 44 -15.77 -41.89 4.12
N ILE A 45 -15.19 -43.06 4.40
CA ILE A 45 -13.76 -43.22 4.69
C ILE A 45 -12.93 -42.78 3.50
N LYS A 46 -13.26 -43.25 2.30
CA LYS A 46 -12.56 -42.90 1.05
C LYS A 46 -12.64 -41.41 0.74
N GLU A 47 -13.78 -40.76 0.97
CA GLU A 47 -13.94 -39.32 0.77
C GLU A 47 -13.12 -38.53 1.80
N ARG A 48 -13.10 -38.98 3.07
CA ARG A 48 -12.27 -38.38 4.11
C ARG A 48 -10.78 -38.52 3.81
N GLU A 49 -10.34 -39.71 3.38
CA GLU A 49 -8.96 -39.95 2.95
C GLU A 49 -8.57 -39.03 1.79
N LYS A 50 -9.45 -38.87 0.79
CA LYS A 50 -9.25 -37.96 -0.33
C LYS A 50 -9.14 -36.50 0.13
N GLN A 51 -9.94 -36.07 1.11
CA GLN A 51 -9.84 -34.74 1.70
C GLN A 51 -8.54 -34.53 2.46
N VAL A 52 -8.11 -35.52 3.25
CA VAL A 52 -6.80 -35.49 3.95
C VAL A 52 -5.65 -35.42 2.94
N GLN A 53 -5.68 -36.22 1.88
CA GLN A 53 -4.67 -36.19 0.83
C GLN A 53 -4.62 -34.82 0.13
N LYS A 54 -5.78 -34.23 -0.18
CA LYS A 54 -5.85 -32.90 -0.77
C LYS A 54 -5.30 -31.83 0.17
N ALA A 55 -5.66 -31.87 1.45
CA ALA A 55 -5.18 -30.93 2.47
C ALA A 55 -3.66 -31.05 2.66
N LEU A 56 -3.14 -32.28 2.72
CA LEU A 56 -1.71 -32.55 2.81
C LEU A 56 -0.97 -32.04 1.57
N ALA A 57 -1.49 -32.29 0.37
CA ALA A 57 -0.89 -31.82 -0.88
C ALA A 57 -0.84 -30.28 -0.95
N THR A 58 -1.90 -29.60 -0.51
CA THR A 58 -1.91 -28.13 -0.41
C THR A 58 -0.90 -27.64 0.62
N SER A 59 -0.90 -28.23 1.83
CA SER A 59 0.03 -27.85 2.91
C SER A 59 1.50 -28.02 2.50
N LEU A 60 1.84 -29.11 1.80
CA LEU A 60 3.18 -29.33 1.28
C LEU A 60 3.57 -28.27 0.25
N ARG A 61 2.67 -27.97 -0.71
CA ARG A 61 2.91 -26.92 -1.72
C ARG A 61 3.11 -25.55 -1.09
N ASP A 62 2.32 -25.21 -0.08
CA ASP A 62 2.41 -23.90 0.57
C ASP A 62 3.68 -23.80 1.42
N ARG A 63 4.08 -24.87 2.10
CA ARG A 63 5.38 -24.95 2.79
C ARG A 63 6.56 -24.82 1.84
N ASP A 64 6.50 -25.44 0.67
CA ASP A 64 7.57 -25.36 -0.32
C ASP A 64 7.67 -23.93 -0.91
N LYS A 65 6.53 -23.29 -1.19
CA LYS A 65 6.51 -21.87 -1.58
C LYS A 65 7.10 -20.96 -0.50
N GLU A 66 6.75 -21.20 0.76
CA GLU A 66 7.25 -20.42 1.89
C GLU A 66 8.77 -20.57 2.05
N ARG A 67 9.29 -21.80 1.92
CA ARG A 67 10.74 -22.05 1.92
C ARG A 67 11.46 -21.31 0.80
N GLU A 68 10.95 -21.39 -0.43
CA GLU A 68 11.52 -20.68 -1.58
C GLU A 68 11.45 -19.16 -1.39
N TYR A 69 10.35 -18.66 -0.82
CA TYR A 69 10.20 -17.25 -0.49
C TYR A 69 11.24 -16.79 0.54
N HIS A 70 11.41 -17.52 1.64
CA HIS A 70 12.40 -17.20 2.67
C HIS A 70 13.82 -17.23 2.12
N LYS A 71 14.17 -18.26 1.35
CA LYS A 71 15.49 -18.37 0.71
C LYS A 71 15.77 -17.17 -0.19
N ARG A 72 14.76 -16.75 -0.97
CA ARG A 72 14.87 -15.57 -1.83
C ARG A 72 14.94 -14.27 -1.03
N ASP A 73 14.17 -14.14 0.05
CA ASP A 73 14.19 -12.97 0.92
C ASP A 73 15.54 -12.82 1.62
N GLU A 74 16.11 -13.90 2.15
CA GLU A 74 17.47 -13.95 2.70
C GLU A 74 18.49 -13.47 1.66
N ALA A 75 18.41 -13.97 0.42
CA ALA A 75 19.27 -13.54 -0.67
C ALA A 75 19.11 -12.02 -0.98
N MET A 76 17.88 -11.48 -0.93
CA MET A 76 17.62 -10.04 -1.07
C MET A 76 18.22 -9.24 0.09
N GLN A 77 18.09 -9.71 1.33
CA GLN A 77 18.64 -9.06 2.51
C GLN A 77 20.17 -9.02 2.46
N HIS A 78 20.82 -10.14 2.13
CA HIS A 78 22.27 -10.21 1.94
C HIS A 78 22.75 -9.26 0.84
N PHE A 79 22.04 -9.21 -0.28
CA PHE A 79 22.40 -8.31 -1.37
C PHE A 79 22.22 -6.84 -0.97
N ASN A 80 21.14 -6.48 -0.28
CA ASN A 80 20.90 -5.13 0.21
C ASN A 80 21.96 -4.70 1.25
N ALA A 81 22.37 -5.60 2.14
CA ALA A 81 23.47 -5.33 3.08
C ALA A 81 24.78 -5.08 2.34
N LEU A 82 25.09 -5.88 1.32
CA LEU A 82 26.27 -5.68 0.48
C LEU A 82 26.23 -4.34 -0.27
N LEU A 83 25.07 -3.95 -0.80
CA LEU A 83 24.86 -2.64 -1.43
C LEU A 83 25.08 -1.50 -0.43
N ALA A 84 24.56 -1.61 0.79
CA ALA A 84 24.72 -0.60 1.82
C ALA A 84 26.19 -0.36 2.18
N ASP A 85 26.99 -1.42 2.24
CA ASP A 85 28.41 -1.34 2.59
C ASP A 85 29.27 -0.81 1.43
N LEU A 86 29.06 -1.35 0.22
CA LEU A 86 29.97 -1.12 -0.91
C LEU A 86 29.53 -0.02 -1.86
N VAL A 87 28.22 0.22 -1.98
CA VAL A 87 27.63 1.23 -2.87
C VAL A 87 27.18 2.40 -2.03
N ARG A 88 28.11 3.32 -1.75
CA ARG A 88 27.83 4.56 -1.00
C ARG A 88 27.61 5.79 -1.89
N ASN A 89 27.98 5.68 -3.17
CA ASN A 89 27.81 6.74 -4.16
C ASN A 89 26.57 6.47 -5.01
N ALA A 90 25.60 7.37 -4.94
CA ALA A 90 24.33 7.28 -5.67
C ALA A 90 24.49 7.41 -7.19
N ASP A 91 25.61 7.95 -7.67
CA ASP A 91 25.85 8.22 -9.09
C ASP A 91 26.56 7.05 -9.80
N LEU A 92 26.85 5.95 -9.09
CA LEU A 92 27.43 4.74 -9.69
C LEU A 92 26.48 4.14 -10.73
N THR A 93 27.04 3.65 -11.83
CA THR A 93 26.27 2.83 -12.77
C THR A 93 26.20 1.38 -12.30
N TRP A 94 25.17 0.66 -12.72
CA TRP A 94 25.06 -0.78 -12.42
C TRP A 94 26.29 -1.56 -12.88
N ARG A 95 26.85 -1.22 -14.05
CA ARG A 95 28.05 -1.89 -14.59
C ARG A 95 29.27 -1.73 -13.66
N GLU A 96 29.49 -0.52 -13.16
CA GLU A 96 30.60 -0.22 -12.23
C GLU A 96 30.38 -0.89 -10.88
N ALA A 97 29.19 -0.72 -10.31
CA ALA A 97 28.82 -1.32 -9.04
C ALA A 97 28.92 -2.85 -9.09
N LYS A 98 28.37 -3.49 -10.13
CA LYS A 98 28.46 -4.95 -10.33
C LYS A 98 29.91 -5.45 -10.39
N LYS A 99 30.81 -4.71 -11.05
CA LYS A 99 32.24 -5.07 -11.11
C LYS A 99 32.90 -5.01 -9.72
N GLN A 100 32.50 -4.07 -8.87
CA GLN A 100 32.97 -3.96 -7.49
C GLN A 100 32.36 -5.04 -6.60
N LEU A 101 31.04 -5.22 -6.64
CA LEU A 101 30.29 -6.17 -5.83
C LEU A 101 30.78 -7.61 -6.05
N LYS A 102 31.06 -8.01 -7.31
CA LYS A 102 31.57 -9.34 -7.64
C LYS A 102 32.93 -9.70 -7.03
N LYS A 103 33.70 -8.72 -6.53
CA LYS A 103 34.97 -8.99 -5.85
C LYS A 103 34.79 -9.35 -4.39
N ASP A 104 33.63 -9.04 -3.80
CA ASP A 104 33.30 -9.37 -2.43
C ASP A 104 32.71 -10.78 -2.37
N HIS A 105 33.19 -11.61 -1.43
CA HIS A 105 32.77 -13.00 -1.30
C HIS A 105 31.27 -13.12 -0.99
N ARG A 106 30.64 -12.10 -0.39
CA ARG A 106 29.22 -12.09 -0.03
C ARG A 106 28.31 -11.98 -1.25
N TYR A 107 28.84 -11.62 -2.43
CA TYR A 107 28.03 -11.54 -3.64
C TYR A 107 27.39 -12.88 -4.04
N SER A 108 28.03 -14.01 -3.72
CA SER A 108 27.46 -15.35 -3.96
C SER A 108 26.29 -15.70 -3.03
N LEU A 109 26.16 -15.04 -1.87
CA LEU A 109 25.01 -15.22 -0.97
C LEU A 109 23.69 -14.73 -1.60
N ALA A 110 23.77 -14.03 -2.72
CA ALA A 110 22.63 -13.55 -3.48
C ALA A 110 22.39 -14.36 -4.77
N ASP A 111 22.97 -15.55 -4.94
CA ASP A 111 22.90 -16.31 -6.20
C ASP A 111 21.49 -16.79 -6.57
N ASP A 112 20.59 -16.93 -5.60
CA ASP A 112 19.16 -17.21 -5.85
C ASP A 112 18.39 -16.01 -6.45
N LEU A 113 19.02 -14.83 -6.54
CA LEU A 113 18.44 -13.67 -7.24
C LEU A 113 18.83 -13.66 -8.71
N SER A 114 17.83 -13.35 -9.55
CA SER A 114 18.06 -13.11 -10.98
C SER A 114 18.96 -11.87 -11.19
N LYS A 115 19.51 -11.74 -12.39
CA LYS A 115 20.34 -10.57 -12.74
C LYS A 115 19.52 -9.28 -12.71
N GLU A 116 18.27 -9.38 -13.14
CA GLU A 116 17.28 -8.32 -13.20
C GLU A 116 16.87 -7.86 -11.80
N ASP A 117 16.69 -8.80 -10.86
CA ASP A 117 16.40 -8.47 -9.46
C ASP A 117 17.56 -7.75 -8.78
N LYS A 118 18.80 -8.23 -8.99
CA LYS A 118 19.98 -7.55 -8.45
C LYS A 118 20.10 -6.12 -8.98
N GLU A 119 19.84 -5.90 -10.28
CA GLU A 119 19.85 -4.57 -10.88
C GLU A 119 18.71 -3.68 -10.34
N ARG A 120 17.51 -4.24 -10.17
CA ARG A 120 16.37 -3.54 -9.56
C ARG A 120 16.67 -3.09 -8.12
N LEU A 121 17.23 -3.98 -7.29
CA LEU A 121 17.62 -3.67 -5.91
C LEU A 121 18.72 -2.61 -5.88
N PHE A 122 19.70 -2.68 -6.78
CA PHE A 122 20.70 -1.64 -6.93
C PHE A 122 20.08 -0.28 -7.27
N ASN A 123 19.18 -0.20 -8.24
CA ASN A 123 18.51 1.04 -8.63
C ASN A 123 17.63 1.60 -7.49
N GLN A 124 16.97 0.74 -6.73
CA GLN A 124 16.23 1.14 -5.55
C GLN A 124 17.17 1.75 -4.49
N HIS A 125 18.30 1.08 -4.22
CA HIS A 125 19.30 1.56 -3.27
C HIS A 125 19.91 2.91 -3.68
N THR A 126 20.34 3.07 -4.93
CA THR A 126 20.90 4.34 -5.42
C THR A 126 19.86 5.47 -5.45
N SER A 127 18.59 5.15 -5.70
CA SER A 127 17.48 6.09 -5.53
C SER A 127 17.34 6.53 -4.07
N THR A 128 17.35 5.59 -3.11
CA THR A 128 17.33 5.91 -1.68
C THR A 128 18.53 6.78 -1.25
N LEU A 129 19.73 6.50 -1.76
CA LEU A 129 20.90 7.35 -1.50
C LEU A 129 20.75 8.75 -2.09
N SER A 130 20.20 8.86 -3.31
CA SER A 130 19.91 10.15 -3.96
C SER A 130 18.90 10.97 -3.16
N LEU A 131 17.84 10.33 -2.65
CA LEU A 131 16.85 10.95 -1.78
C LEU A 131 17.48 11.44 -0.47
N LYS A 132 18.24 10.58 0.22
CA LYS A 132 18.96 10.98 1.44
C LYS A 132 19.92 12.15 1.20
N ARG A 133 20.61 12.17 0.06
CA ARG A 133 21.50 13.28 -0.33
C ARG A 133 20.71 14.58 -0.53
N ARG A 134 19.58 14.52 -1.23
CA ARG A 134 18.67 15.66 -1.42
C ARG A 134 18.11 16.16 -0.10
N ASP A 135 17.68 15.27 0.78
CA ASP A 135 17.09 15.66 2.06
C ASP A 135 18.13 16.37 2.95
N LYS A 136 19.38 15.89 2.97
CA LYS A 136 20.50 16.61 3.61
C LYS A 136 20.71 18.02 3.03
N LEU A 137 20.62 18.18 1.71
CA LEU A 137 20.71 19.50 1.07
C LEU A 137 19.57 20.40 1.55
N ARG A 138 18.34 19.89 1.60
CA ARG A 138 17.16 20.65 2.03
C ARG A 138 17.27 21.07 3.50
N THR A 139 17.66 20.17 4.39
CA THR A 139 17.92 20.50 5.80
C THR A 139 18.97 21.60 5.91
N LEU A 140 20.07 21.51 5.16
CA LEU A 140 21.10 22.55 5.16
C LEU A 140 20.58 23.91 4.66
N LEU A 141 19.76 23.91 3.60
CA LEU A 141 19.14 25.13 3.07
C LEU A 141 18.17 25.76 4.07
N GLU A 142 17.46 24.95 4.86
CA GLU A 142 16.58 25.42 5.94
C GLU A 142 17.38 26.01 7.10
N GLU A 143 18.44 25.32 7.56
CA GLU A 143 19.36 25.81 8.60
C GLU A 143 20.02 27.15 8.23
N LEU A 144 20.38 27.30 6.95
CA LEU A 144 20.92 28.54 6.40
C LEU A 144 19.86 29.62 6.14
N ASN A 145 18.58 29.36 6.45
CA ASN A 145 17.45 30.26 6.24
C ASN A 145 17.34 30.78 4.80
N VAL A 146 17.64 29.93 3.81
CA VAL A 146 17.63 30.34 2.40
C VAL A 146 16.20 30.72 1.97
N THR A 147 16.04 31.92 1.44
CA THR A 147 14.75 32.44 0.97
C THR A 147 14.32 31.80 -0.35
N CYS A 148 13.02 31.81 -0.64
CA CYS A 148 12.49 31.32 -1.92
C CYS A 148 12.86 32.20 -3.13
N THR A 149 13.41 33.40 -2.90
CA THR A 149 13.91 34.34 -3.90
C THR A 149 15.43 34.33 -4.04
N ALA A 150 16.13 33.52 -3.24
CA ALA A 150 17.59 33.50 -3.24
C ALA A 150 18.18 33.08 -4.61
N HIS A 151 19.31 33.66 -4.98
CA HIS A 151 20.00 33.30 -6.21
C HIS A 151 20.97 32.14 -5.99
N TRP A 152 20.98 31.19 -6.93
CA TRP A 152 21.85 30.01 -6.88
C TRP A 152 23.32 30.35 -6.67
N ARG A 153 23.83 31.40 -7.32
CA ARG A 153 25.24 31.81 -7.22
C ARG A 153 25.66 32.10 -5.77
N ASP A 154 24.78 32.71 -5.00
CA ASP A 154 25.08 33.13 -3.63
C ASP A 154 24.84 31.97 -2.65
N VAL A 155 23.75 31.23 -2.85
CA VAL A 155 23.45 30.00 -2.09
C VAL A 155 24.55 28.96 -2.25
N ARG A 156 25.09 28.78 -3.47
CA ARG A 156 26.21 27.87 -3.73
C ARG A 156 27.46 28.26 -2.92
N LYS A 157 27.74 29.56 -2.77
CA LYS A 157 28.87 30.03 -1.94
C LYS A 157 28.65 29.75 -0.45
N LEU A 158 27.41 29.88 0.03
CA LEU A 158 27.04 29.56 1.41
C LEU A 158 27.18 28.05 1.67
N ILE A 159 26.63 27.21 0.79
CA ILE A 159 26.74 25.75 0.90
C ILE A 159 28.22 25.31 0.88
N ALA A 160 29.06 25.90 0.03
CA ALA A 160 30.48 25.55 -0.07
C ALA A 160 31.28 25.82 1.22
N GLN A 161 30.79 26.67 2.12
CA GLN A 161 31.41 26.93 3.42
C GLN A 161 31.04 25.87 4.47
N GLN A 162 30.06 25.01 4.19
CA GLN A 162 29.53 24.05 5.14
C GLN A 162 30.25 22.70 5.01
N PRO A 163 30.95 22.22 6.06
CA PRO A 163 31.66 20.94 6.00
C PRO A 163 30.74 19.73 5.76
N THR A 164 29.48 19.85 6.17
CA THR A 164 28.44 18.81 6.05
C THR A 164 27.71 18.84 4.70
N ALA A 165 28.10 19.74 3.79
CA ALA A 165 27.44 19.91 2.50
C ALA A 165 27.45 18.61 1.67
N PRO A 166 26.29 18.16 1.17
CA PRO A 166 26.23 16.98 0.31
C PRO A 166 26.98 17.21 -1.01
N THR A 167 27.72 16.20 -1.46
CA THR A 167 28.43 16.23 -2.75
C THR A 167 27.56 15.67 -3.87
N TYR A 168 27.53 16.38 -4.99
CA TYR A 168 26.81 15.98 -6.21
C TYR A 168 27.81 15.74 -7.35
N ARG A 169 27.43 14.92 -8.33
CA ARG A 169 28.27 14.68 -9.53
C ARG A 169 28.54 15.98 -10.29
N SER A 170 27.56 16.88 -10.37
CA SER A 170 27.69 18.15 -11.07
C SER A 170 27.00 19.29 -10.33
N ALA A 171 27.50 20.51 -10.53
CA ALA A 171 26.89 21.71 -9.98
C ALA A 171 25.46 21.92 -10.51
N ALA A 172 25.20 21.55 -11.77
CA ALA A 172 23.87 21.64 -12.38
C ALA A 172 22.85 20.71 -11.71
N GLN A 173 23.27 19.53 -11.26
CA GLN A 173 22.41 18.61 -10.52
C GLN A 173 22.01 19.21 -9.17
N MET A 174 22.96 19.77 -8.43
CA MET A 174 22.69 20.45 -7.16
C MET A 174 21.80 21.69 -7.35
N GLU A 175 22.02 22.46 -8.42
CA GLU A 175 21.19 23.63 -8.76
C GLU A 175 19.74 23.24 -9.04
N ARG A 176 19.51 22.11 -9.73
CA ARG A 176 18.16 21.60 -9.96
C ARG A 176 17.45 21.28 -8.65
N GLU A 177 18.11 20.60 -7.72
CA GLU A 177 17.55 20.30 -6.40
C GLU A 177 17.25 21.58 -5.60
N PHE A 178 18.11 22.59 -5.71
CA PHE A 178 17.86 23.91 -5.13
C PHE A 178 16.63 24.59 -5.72
N ARG A 179 16.45 24.57 -7.05
CA ARG A 179 15.26 25.13 -7.71
C ARG A 179 13.97 24.40 -7.31
N ASP A 180 14.04 23.09 -7.16
CA ASP A 180 12.91 22.31 -6.67
C ASP A 180 12.59 22.66 -5.20
N PHE A 181 13.61 22.83 -4.34
CA PHE A 181 13.42 23.35 -2.99
C PHE A 181 12.76 24.74 -2.98
N GLN A 182 13.20 25.67 -3.84
CA GLN A 182 12.59 27.00 -3.92
C GLN A 182 11.11 26.92 -4.30
N ARG A 183 10.78 26.09 -5.30
CA ARG A 183 9.39 25.87 -5.73
C ARG A 183 8.54 25.33 -4.58
N ASP A 184 9.04 24.31 -3.87
CA ASP A 184 8.32 23.72 -2.74
C ASP A 184 8.13 24.73 -1.60
N LYS A 185 9.15 25.56 -1.32
CA LYS A 185 9.07 26.61 -0.32
C LYS A 185 8.04 27.68 -0.68
N GLN A 186 7.94 28.05 -1.97
CA GLN A 186 6.86 28.95 -2.44
C GLN A 186 5.49 28.30 -2.31
N ILE A 187 5.33 27.03 -2.70
CA ILE A 187 4.06 26.30 -2.54
C ILE A 187 3.65 26.25 -1.06
N ALA A 188 4.59 25.95 -0.17
CA ALA A 188 4.34 25.94 1.27
C ALA A 188 3.90 27.32 1.79
N ALA A 189 4.54 28.41 1.36
CA ALA A 189 4.14 29.77 1.73
C ALA A 189 2.72 30.12 1.21
N LYS A 190 2.36 29.72 -0.02
CA LYS A 190 1.01 29.91 -0.57
C LYS A 190 -0.05 29.11 0.22
N THR A 191 0.25 27.87 0.57
CA THR A 191 -0.62 27.05 1.44
C THR A 191 -0.76 27.67 2.83
N ALA A 192 0.33 28.19 3.40
CA ALA A 192 0.30 28.86 4.70
C ALA A 192 -0.56 30.14 4.67
N LEU A 193 -0.52 30.92 3.60
CA LEU A 193 -1.45 32.05 3.42
C LEU A 193 -2.90 31.59 3.34
N ARG A 194 -3.21 30.52 2.59
CA ARG A 194 -4.58 29.97 2.56
C ARG A 194 -5.06 29.54 3.94
N GLN A 195 -4.17 28.95 4.74
CA GLN A 195 -4.46 28.58 6.12
C GLN A 195 -4.72 29.82 7.00
N LEU A 196 -3.91 30.88 6.86
CA LEU A 196 -4.15 32.16 7.54
C LEU A 196 -5.53 32.75 7.19
N LEU A 197 -5.93 32.71 5.92
CA LEU A 197 -7.23 33.20 5.47
C LEU A 197 -8.40 32.42 6.09
N GLN A 198 -8.23 31.11 6.32
CA GLN A 198 -9.22 30.28 7.02
C GLN A 198 -9.31 30.61 8.52
N GLU A 199 -8.19 30.96 9.14
CA GLU A 199 -8.11 31.33 10.56
C GLU A 199 -8.62 32.76 10.83
N THR A 200 -8.63 33.62 9.81
CA THR A 200 -8.99 35.04 9.94
C THR A 200 -10.51 35.24 9.97
N ARG A 201 -11.10 35.19 11.17
CA ARG A 201 -12.55 35.27 11.40
C ARG A 201 -13.25 36.53 10.85
N ALA A 202 -12.53 37.63 10.66
CA ALA A 202 -13.08 38.86 10.08
C ALA A 202 -13.43 38.69 8.58
N ILE A 203 -12.84 37.70 7.90
CA ILE A 203 -13.11 37.38 6.51
C ILE A 203 -14.30 36.40 6.45
N THR A 204 -15.35 36.77 5.72
CA THR A 204 -16.61 36.02 5.65
C THR A 204 -17.14 35.92 4.22
N HIS A 205 -18.25 35.20 4.01
CA HIS A 205 -18.94 35.11 2.71
C HIS A 205 -19.39 36.47 2.14
N ARG A 206 -19.49 37.52 2.98
CA ARG A 206 -19.84 38.88 2.54
C ARG A 206 -18.63 39.71 2.12
N SER A 207 -17.42 39.26 2.47
CA SER A 207 -16.19 40.02 2.24
C SER A 207 -15.93 40.27 0.75
N LEU A 208 -16.29 39.33 -0.14
CA LEU A 208 -16.17 39.55 -1.58
C LEU A 208 -17.06 40.70 -2.07
N ALA A 209 -18.33 40.72 -1.68
CA ALA A 209 -19.25 41.82 -2.01
C ALA A 209 -18.72 43.16 -1.49
N ALA A 210 -18.24 43.19 -0.23
CA ALA A 210 -17.67 44.39 0.35
C ALA A 210 -16.45 44.92 -0.43
N THR A 211 -15.58 44.04 -0.94
CA THR A 211 -14.43 44.45 -1.78
C THR A 211 -14.84 44.97 -3.15
N LYS A 212 -15.96 44.50 -3.71
CA LYS A 212 -16.51 45.00 -4.99
C LYS A 212 -17.17 46.38 -4.83
N GLU A 213 -17.77 46.64 -3.68
CA GLU A 213 -18.45 47.90 -3.38
C GLU A 213 -17.48 49.00 -2.92
N ASN A 214 -16.43 48.63 -2.18
CA ASN A 214 -15.51 49.59 -1.57
C ASN A 214 -14.06 49.09 -1.60
N GLN A 215 -13.19 49.81 -2.32
CA GLN A 215 -11.76 49.50 -2.40
C GLN A 215 -11.06 49.55 -1.02
N ALA A 216 -11.59 50.32 -0.06
CA ALA A 216 -11.08 50.34 1.30
C ALA A 216 -11.24 48.99 2.03
N ALA A 217 -12.24 48.19 1.68
CA ALA A 217 -12.45 46.87 2.28
C ALA A 217 -11.31 45.90 1.94
N MET A 218 -10.79 45.95 0.71
CA MET A 218 -9.63 45.13 0.33
C MET A 218 -8.37 45.56 1.11
N THR A 219 -8.21 46.87 1.30
CA THR A 219 -7.10 47.42 2.09
C THR A 219 -7.17 46.95 3.54
N GLN A 220 -8.36 46.96 4.15
CA GLN A 220 -8.56 46.44 5.51
C GLN A 220 -8.24 44.95 5.64
N ILE A 221 -8.62 44.14 4.64
CA ILE A 221 -8.27 42.72 4.61
C ILE A 221 -6.74 42.57 4.59
N HIS A 222 -6.04 43.28 3.70
CA HIS A 222 -4.57 43.25 3.69
C HIS A 222 -3.96 43.70 5.01
N ASP A 223 -4.44 44.79 5.60
CA ASP A 223 -3.89 45.31 6.86
C ASP A 223 -4.09 44.34 8.02
N SER A 224 -5.21 43.62 8.06
CA SER A 224 -5.45 42.56 9.06
C SER A 224 -4.49 41.37 8.90
N LEU A 225 -4.10 41.05 7.65
CA LEU A 225 -3.23 39.91 7.35
C LEU A 225 -1.74 40.25 7.49
N LYS A 226 -1.34 41.51 7.26
CA LYS A 226 0.06 41.99 7.34
C LYS A 226 0.75 41.74 8.67
N ILE A 227 -0.02 41.54 9.74
CA ILE A 227 0.50 41.29 11.09
C ILE A 227 1.10 39.86 11.18
N ASP A 228 0.64 38.92 10.34
CA ASP A 228 1.09 37.53 10.33
C ASP A 228 2.26 37.31 9.37
N ALA A 229 3.29 36.60 9.83
CA ALA A 229 4.49 36.31 9.04
C ALA A 229 4.21 35.55 7.73
N ARG A 230 3.13 34.75 7.67
CA ARG A 230 2.72 34.00 6.47
C ARG A 230 2.29 34.91 5.33
N TYR A 231 1.78 36.10 5.65
CA TYR A 231 1.47 37.12 4.64
C TYR A 231 2.75 37.75 4.09
N SER A 232 3.66 38.16 4.99
CA SER A 232 4.93 38.80 4.62
C SER A 232 5.87 37.84 3.86
N ALA A 233 5.76 36.53 4.07
CA ALA A 233 6.51 35.52 3.32
C ALA A 233 6.29 35.58 1.79
N LEU A 234 5.18 36.18 1.33
CA LEU A 234 4.83 36.34 -0.08
C LEU A 234 4.99 37.79 -0.59
N GLU A 235 5.72 38.65 0.13
CA GLU A 235 5.91 40.06 -0.23
C GLU A 235 6.52 40.27 -1.64
N HIS A 236 7.36 39.35 -2.08
CA HIS A 236 8.02 39.37 -3.39
C HIS A 236 7.09 39.05 -4.58
N ILE A 237 5.87 38.54 -4.32
CA ILE A 237 4.87 38.20 -5.33
C ILE A 237 3.48 38.74 -4.93
N PRO A 238 3.33 40.08 -4.87
CA PRO A 238 2.10 40.71 -4.40
C PRO A 238 0.88 40.33 -5.26
N ASP A 239 1.06 40.25 -6.58
CA ASP A 239 -0.06 39.91 -7.49
C ASP A 239 -0.60 38.49 -7.26
N GLU A 240 0.29 37.51 -7.05
CA GLU A 240 -0.14 36.14 -6.75
C GLU A 240 -0.77 36.03 -5.36
N ARG A 241 -0.24 36.78 -4.39
CA ARG A 241 -0.83 36.88 -3.04
C ARG A 241 -2.26 37.41 -3.12
N ASP A 242 -2.47 38.47 -3.89
CA ASP A 242 -3.79 39.08 -4.06
C ASP A 242 -4.74 38.14 -4.81
N GLN A 243 -4.23 37.40 -5.81
CA GLN A 243 -4.99 36.36 -6.49
C GLN A 243 -5.42 35.22 -5.54
N ILE A 244 -4.56 34.80 -4.61
CA ILE A 244 -4.92 33.79 -3.59
C ILE A 244 -6.03 34.30 -2.67
N ILE A 245 -5.94 35.57 -2.24
CA ILE A 245 -6.95 36.20 -1.40
C ILE A 245 -8.28 36.27 -2.15
N MET A 246 -8.28 36.78 -3.38
CA MET A 246 -9.49 36.89 -4.20
C MET A 246 -10.14 35.53 -4.46
N SER A 247 -9.34 34.52 -4.84
CA SER A 247 -9.83 33.15 -5.03
C SER A 247 -10.49 32.59 -3.77
N TYR A 248 -9.94 32.86 -2.59
CA TYR A 248 -10.53 32.44 -1.33
C TYR A 248 -11.86 33.16 -1.03
N LEU A 249 -11.96 34.47 -1.32
CA LEU A 249 -13.19 35.23 -1.16
C LEU A 249 -14.31 34.71 -2.07
N GLU A 250 -13.99 34.35 -3.32
CA GLU A 250 -14.93 33.71 -4.26
C GLU A 250 -15.40 32.35 -3.76
N GLU A 251 -14.50 31.53 -3.21
CA GLU A 251 -14.85 30.25 -2.59
C GLU A 251 -15.80 30.44 -1.39
N LEU A 252 -15.60 31.47 -0.56
CA LEU A 252 -16.48 31.78 0.56
C LEU A 252 -17.85 32.28 0.12
N GLU A 253 -17.93 33.17 -0.87
CA GLU A 253 -19.20 33.65 -1.43
C GLU A 253 -20.03 32.48 -1.98
N LYS A 254 -19.38 31.55 -2.68
CA LYS A 254 -20.01 30.34 -3.22
C LYS A 254 -20.49 29.37 -2.14
N LYS A 255 -19.74 29.22 -1.03
CA LYS A 255 -20.13 28.38 0.11
C LYS A 255 -21.30 28.98 0.89
N GLY A 256 -21.43 30.31 0.89
CA GLY A 256 -22.47 31.02 1.62
C GLY A 256 -22.24 31.03 3.13
N PRO A 257 -23.25 31.40 3.94
CA PRO A 257 -23.13 31.42 5.39
C PRO A 257 -22.85 30.01 5.94
N PRO A 258 -22.02 29.87 6.98
CA PRO A 258 -21.77 28.57 7.60
C PRO A 258 -23.09 27.95 8.08
N PRO A 259 -23.31 26.64 7.86
CA PRO A 259 -24.54 25.98 8.29
C PRO A 259 -24.70 26.12 9.81
N PRO A 260 -25.93 26.26 10.32
CA PRO A 260 -26.17 26.35 11.75
C PRO A 260 -25.63 25.09 12.46
N PRO A 261 -25.16 25.19 13.71
CA PRO A 261 -24.59 24.06 14.45
C PRO A 261 -25.58 22.89 14.66
N THR A 262 -26.85 23.10 14.34
CA THR A 262 -27.94 22.12 14.40
C THR A 262 -28.24 21.41 13.07
N ALA A 263 -27.52 21.74 11.98
CA ALA A 263 -27.70 21.07 10.69
C ALA A 263 -26.88 19.78 10.62
N THR A 264 -27.53 18.64 10.87
CA THR A 264 -27.02 17.32 10.44
C THR A 264 -26.83 17.29 8.92
N GLU A 265 -25.68 16.81 8.46
CA GLU A 265 -25.32 16.76 7.03
C GLU A 265 -26.42 16.09 6.18
N PRO A 266 -26.84 16.69 5.06
CA PRO A 266 -27.70 16.00 4.12
C PRO A 266 -26.84 15.01 3.33
N THR A 267 -27.09 13.72 3.54
CA THR A 267 -26.54 12.62 2.74
C THR A 267 -26.68 12.93 1.26
N ARG A 268 -25.55 13.21 0.58
CA ARG A 268 -25.51 13.41 -0.86
C ARG A 268 -25.95 12.10 -1.55
N ARG A 269 -27.21 12.02 -1.94
CA ARG A 269 -27.71 10.96 -2.82
C ARG A 269 -27.04 11.15 -4.18
N ALA A 270 -26.05 10.32 -4.49
CA ALA A 270 -25.55 10.19 -5.85
C ALA A 270 -26.73 9.76 -6.74
N LYS A 271 -27.02 10.54 -7.78
CA LYS A 271 -28.00 10.16 -8.79
C LYS A 271 -27.39 9.10 -9.72
N PRO A 272 -28.21 8.14 -10.20
CA PRO A 272 -27.78 7.10 -11.13
C PRO A 272 -27.36 7.66 -12.48
#